data_AF-A0A2T4VDU9-F1
#
_entry.id   AF-A0A2T4VDU9-F1
#
_cell.length_a   1.000
_cell.length_b   1.000
_cell.length_c   1.000
_cell.angle_alpha   90.00
_cell.angle_beta   90.00
_cell.angle_gamma   90.00
#
_symmetry.space_group_name_H-M   'P 1'
#
loop_
_entity.id
_entity.type
_entity.pdbx_description
1 polymer ?
#
loop_
_entity_poly.entity_id
_entity_poly.type
_entity_poly.pdbx_seq_one_letter_code
_entity_poly.pdbx_strand_id
1 'polypeptide(L)'
;MNASDLQRIERELDIELPPSYRRLMERFPIAALAGNTDTELWDDADGLIQLNRELRRGRVGEPWPEHLFSIGHRDSAVSAINLSSPEARVWWIDRHLEAPGTQRDGQGFESWAREYVEDWRENLLMDAINPDGMPEVRRRVLEERGSPMDWLLLLVTAATGFGLAWLFVLLKRWLLG
;
A
#
# COMPACT_ATOMS: atom_id res chain seq x y z
N MET A 1 14.38 1.73 -8.26
CA MET A 1 14.05 2.72 -9.30
C MET A 1 15.28 3.52 -9.72
N ASN A 2 15.56 3.64 -11.01
CA ASN A 2 16.63 4.48 -11.58
C ASN A 2 16.10 5.41 -12.71
N ALA A 3 16.96 6.25 -13.29
CA ALA A 3 16.56 7.17 -14.35
C ALA A 3 15.99 6.48 -15.61
N SER A 4 16.52 5.31 -16.00
CA SER A 4 16.01 4.53 -17.13
C SER A 4 14.63 3.93 -16.84
N ASP A 5 14.38 3.53 -15.59
CA ASP A 5 13.07 3.05 -15.16
C ASP A 5 12.02 4.17 -15.23
N LEU A 6 12.35 5.38 -14.76
CA LEU A 6 11.47 6.54 -14.82
C LEU A 6 11.14 6.93 -16.27
N GLN A 7 12.15 6.97 -17.13
CA GLN A 7 11.94 7.23 -18.56
C GLN A 7 11.07 6.15 -19.21
N ARG A 8 11.23 4.89 -18.79
CA ARG A 8 10.38 3.79 -19.25
C ARG A 8 8.93 4.00 -18.81
N ILE A 9 8.68 4.37 -17.55
CA ILE A 9 7.33 4.67 -17.05
C ILE A 9 6.66 5.76 -17.89
N GLU A 10 7.34 6.89 -18.10
CA GLU A 10 6.85 8.01 -18.90
C GLU A 10 6.45 7.57 -20.31
N ARG A 11 7.34 6.83 -20.99
CA ARG A 11 7.10 6.34 -22.35
C ARG A 11 5.97 5.30 -22.43
N GLU A 12 5.92 4.36 -21.50
CA GLU A 12 4.97 3.25 -21.53
C GLU A 12 3.55 3.66 -21.13
N LEU A 13 3.42 4.77 -20.39
CA LEU A 13 2.16 5.35 -19.95
C LEU A 13 1.80 6.65 -20.68
N ASP A 14 2.65 7.15 -21.56
CA ASP A 14 2.49 8.43 -22.27
C ASP A 14 2.20 9.60 -21.30
N ILE A 15 3.06 9.75 -20.29
CA ILE A 15 2.96 10.80 -19.26
C ILE A 15 4.30 11.50 -19.07
N GLU A 16 4.27 12.67 -18.43
CA GLU A 16 5.44 13.34 -17.88
C GLU A 16 5.41 13.22 -16.35
N LEU A 17 6.46 12.64 -15.76
CA LEU A 17 6.54 12.52 -14.30
C LEU A 17 6.98 13.85 -13.67
N PRO A 18 6.33 14.28 -12.56
CA PRO A 18 6.71 15.54 -11.94
C PRO A 18 8.18 15.55 -11.48
N PRO A 19 8.90 16.68 -11.62
CA PRO A 19 10.30 16.77 -11.21
C PRO A 19 10.53 16.40 -9.73
N SER A 20 9.59 16.70 -8.84
CA SER A 20 9.64 16.31 -7.43
C SER A 20 9.62 14.79 -7.24
N TYR A 21 8.75 14.09 -7.96
CA TYR A 21 8.70 12.62 -7.99
C TYR A 21 10.01 12.04 -8.51
N ARG A 22 10.49 12.51 -9.66
CA ARG A 22 11.74 12.02 -10.26
C ARG A 22 12.92 12.15 -9.30
N ARG A 23 13.11 13.32 -8.70
CA ARG A 23 14.21 13.59 -7.74
C ARG A 23 14.19 12.65 -6.54
N LEU A 24 13.00 12.31 -6.02
CA LEU A 24 12.89 11.36 -4.92
C LEU A 24 13.20 9.94 -5.40
N MET A 25 12.58 9.52 -6.51
CA MET A 25 12.71 8.16 -7.01
C MET A 25 14.13 7.81 -7.45
N GLU A 26 14.91 8.78 -7.95
CA GLU A 26 16.33 8.60 -8.29
C GLU A 26 17.22 8.34 -7.06
N ARG A 27 16.74 8.65 -5.85
CA ARG A 27 17.46 8.36 -4.59
C ARG A 27 17.15 6.96 -4.05
N PHE A 28 16.34 6.17 -4.75
CA PHE A 28 16.08 4.80 -4.32
C PHE A 28 17.32 3.90 -4.47
N PRO A 29 17.48 2.90 -3.59
CA PRO A 29 16.54 2.51 -2.54
C PRO A 29 16.50 3.50 -1.36
N ILE A 30 15.31 4.01 -1.03
CA ILE A 30 15.08 4.68 0.26
C ILE A 30 15.09 3.56 1.30
N ALA A 31 16.04 3.57 2.22
CA ALA A 31 16.32 2.42 3.07
C ALA A 31 15.05 1.86 3.74
N ALA A 32 14.21 2.71 4.34
CA ALA A 32 12.95 2.33 4.98
C ALA A 32 11.89 1.71 4.02
N LEU A 33 11.95 2.04 2.73
CA LEU A 33 10.96 1.65 1.72
C LEU A 33 11.53 0.72 0.64
N ALA A 34 12.75 0.21 0.79
CA ALA A 34 13.40 -0.57 -0.27
C ALA A 34 12.71 -1.93 -0.49
N GLY A 35 12.52 -2.29 -1.77
CA GLY A 35 11.99 -3.60 -2.19
C GLY A 35 10.48 -3.74 -1.95
N ASN A 36 9.72 -2.73 -2.35
CA ASN A 36 8.40 -2.48 -1.79
C ASN A 36 7.33 -2.39 -2.88
N THR A 37 6.38 -3.32 -2.80
CA THR A 37 5.16 -3.39 -3.62
C THR A 37 3.89 -3.37 -2.77
N ASP A 38 4.00 -3.25 -1.45
CA ASP A 38 2.89 -3.47 -0.52
C ASP A 38 2.56 -2.20 0.29
N THR A 39 3.12 -1.07 -0.13
CA THR A 39 2.90 0.23 0.50
C THR A 39 2.38 1.27 -0.49
N GLU A 40 2.22 2.50 -0.04
CA GLU A 40 1.70 3.59 -0.85
C GLU A 40 2.73 4.19 -1.82
N LEU A 41 4.01 3.84 -1.71
CA LEU A 41 5.07 4.29 -2.62
C LEU A 41 5.95 3.12 -3.07
N TRP A 42 5.82 2.74 -4.34
CA TRP A 42 6.52 1.58 -4.91
C TRP A 42 7.84 1.98 -5.59
N ASP A 43 8.82 1.08 -5.50
CA ASP A 43 10.12 1.22 -6.18
C ASP A 43 10.30 0.29 -7.38
N ASP A 44 9.24 -0.44 -7.76
CA ASP A 44 9.14 -1.33 -8.92
C ASP A 44 8.43 -0.66 -10.11
N ALA A 45 9.19 -0.43 -11.18
CA ALA A 45 8.67 0.20 -12.39
C ALA A 45 7.71 -0.70 -13.18
N ASP A 46 7.95 -2.02 -13.23
CA ASP A 46 7.06 -2.92 -13.95
C ASP A 46 5.70 -3.00 -13.25
N GLY A 47 5.71 -3.11 -11.93
CA GLY A 47 4.51 -3.03 -11.09
C GLY A 47 3.75 -1.71 -11.29
N LEU A 48 4.42 -0.56 -11.27
CA LEU A 48 3.77 0.74 -11.48
C LEU A 48 3.14 0.88 -12.88
N ILE A 49 3.83 0.42 -13.93
CA ILE A 49 3.30 0.44 -15.30
C ILE A 49 2.06 -0.45 -15.39
N GLN A 50 2.14 -1.67 -14.85
CA GLN A 50 1.02 -2.60 -14.85
C GLN A 50 -0.18 -2.02 -14.09
N LEU A 51 0.03 -1.53 -12.87
CA LEU A 51 -1.00 -0.95 -12.01
C LEU A 51 -1.74 0.19 -12.73
N ASN A 52 -1.00 1.16 -13.27
CA ASN A 52 -1.60 2.30 -13.97
C ASN A 52 -2.37 1.87 -15.23
N ARG A 53 -1.88 0.87 -15.97
CA ARG A 53 -2.63 0.32 -17.12
C ARG A 53 -3.93 -0.35 -16.70
N GLU A 54 -3.93 -1.07 -15.58
CA GLU A 54 -5.14 -1.72 -15.07
C GLU A 54 -6.17 -0.71 -14.57
N LEU A 55 -5.71 0.33 -13.87
CA LEU A 55 -6.56 1.44 -13.40
C LEU A 55 -7.19 2.21 -14.56
N ARG A 56 -6.42 2.53 -15.61
CA ARG A 56 -6.93 3.20 -16.83
C ARG A 56 -7.89 2.34 -17.65
N ARG A 57 -7.82 1.01 -17.52
CA ARG A 57 -8.78 0.11 -18.16
C ARG A 57 -10.08 -0.06 -17.36
N GLY A 58 -10.16 0.49 -16.16
CA GLY A 58 -11.30 0.28 -15.27
C GLY A 58 -11.44 -1.18 -14.80
N ARG A 59 -10.33 -1.92 -14.69
CA ARG A 59 -10.39 -3.33 -14.24
C ARG A 59 -10.89 -3.44 -12.79
N VAL A 60 -10.73 -2.38 -12.00
CA VAL A 60 -11.03 -2.31 -10.57
C VAL A 60 -11.92 -1.10 -10.26
N GLY A 61 -12.89 -0.80 -11.14
CA GLY A 61 -13.80 0.34 -10.98
C GLY A 61 -13.91 1.19 -12.23
N GLU A 62 -14.17 2.49 -12.06
CA GLU A 62 -14.18 3.41 -13.19
C GLU A 62 -12.76 3.61 -13.76
N PRO A 63 -12.62 3.72 -15.10
CA PRO A 63 -11.35 4.06 -15.72
C PRO A 63 -10.73 5.32 -15.14
N TRP A 64 -9.48 5.24 -14.74
CA TRP A 64 -8.75 6.41 -14.25
C TRP A 64 -8.51 7.44 -15.35
N PRO A 65 -8.66 8.75 -15.05
CA PRO A 65 -8.34 9.81 -15.98
C PRO A 65 -6.83 9.91 -16.22
N GLU A 66 -6.44 10.40 -17.39
CA GLU A 66 -5.04 10.46 -17.84
C GLU A 66 -4.14 11.33 -16.95
N HIS A 67 -4.72 12.34 -16.29
CA HIS A 67 -3.99 13.23 -15.39
C HIS A 67 -3.66 12.60 -14.04
N LEU A 68 -4.10 11.36 -13.76
CA LEU A 68 -3.74 10.63 -12.55
C LEU A 68 -2.68 9.57 -12.83
N PHE A 69 -1.70 9.55 -11.94
CA PHE A 69 -0.64 8.55 -11.93
C PHE A 69 -0.54 7.91 -10.54
N SER A 70 -0.85 6.62 -10.43
CA SER A 70 -0.68 5.87 -9.19
C SER A 70 0.81 5.67 -8.90
N ILE A 71 1.20 5.91 -7.65
CA ILE A 71 2.56 5.74 -7.13
C ILE A 71 2.71 4.50 -6.24
N GLY A 72 1.63 3.77 -6.03
CA GLY A 72 1.56 2.58 -5.20
C GLY A 72 0.15 2.35 -4.68
N HIS A 73 -0.06 1.22 -4.02
CA HIS A 73 -1.32 0.92 -3.34
C HIS A 73 -1.07 0.13 -2.05
N ARG A 74 -1.95 0.33 -1.08
CA ARG A 74 -2.01 -0.46 0.15
C ARG A 74 -3.45 -0.91 0.35
N ASP A 75 -3.65 -2.22 0.48
CA ASP A 75 -4.98 -2.82 0.61
C ASP A 75 -5.93 -2.37 -0.53
N SER A 76 -7.10 -1.82 -0.22
CA SER A 76 -8.03 -1.28 -1.23
C SER A 76 -7.68 0.13 -1.71
N ALA A 77 -6.77 0.83 -1.04
CA ALA A 77 -6.48 2.23 -1.30
C ALA A 77 -5.28 2.43 -2.23
N VAL A 78 -5.36 3.44 -3.09
CA VAL A 78 -4.31 3.80 -4.04
C VAL A 78 -3.87 5.23 -3.78
N SER A 79 -2.57 5.43 -3.71
CA SER A 79 -1.98 6.76 -3.66
C SER A 79 -1.61 7.19 -5.08
N ALA A 80 -2.03 8.41 -5.46
CA ALA A 80 -1.94 8.91 -6.83
C ALA A 80 -1.49 10.35 -6.88
N ILE A 81 -0.66 10.69 -7.85
CA ILE A 81 -0.28 12.06 -8.16
C ILE A 81 -1.22 12.61 -9.23
N ASN A 82 -1.72 13.83 -8.99
CA ASN A 82 -2.33 14.65 -10.04
C ASN A 82 -1.25 15.34 -10.87
N LEU A 83 -1.04 14.84 -12.09
CA LEU A 83 -0.05 15.33 -13.06
C LEU A 83 -0.34 16.75 -13.57
N SER A 84 -1.61 17.17 -13.53
CA SER A 84 -2.01 18.54 -13.90
C SER A 84 -1.76 19.56 -12.78
N SER A 85 -1.37 19.10 -11.58
CA SER A 85 -1.08 19.97 -10.45
C SER A 85 0.39 20.44 -10.48
N PRO A 86 0.67 21.75 -10.40
CA PRO A 86 2.05 22.25 -10.33
C PRO A 86 2.84 21.72 -9.13
N GLU A 87 2.14 21.37 -8.04
CA GLU A 87 2.74 20.83 -6.81
C GLU A 87 2.74 19.30 -6.77
N ALA A 88 2.30 18.64 -7.86
CA ALA A 88 2.15 17.19 -7.94
C ALA A 88 1.36 16.64 -6.74
N ARG A 89 0.18 17.20 -6.46
CA ARG A 89 -0.60 16.83 -5.26
C ARG A 89 -0.91 15.33 -5.24
N VAL A 90 -0.76 14.73 -4.06
CA VAL A 90 -1.00 13.31 -3.81
C VAL A 90 -2.40 13.11 -3.26
N TRP A 91 -3.18 12.29 -3.93
CA TRP A 91 -4.52 11.89 -3.52
C TRP A 91 -4.49 10.47 -2.99
N TRP A 92 -5.25 10.24 -1.93
CA TRP A 92 -5.53 8.92 -1.41
C TRP A 92 -6.93 8.53 -1.89
N ILE A 93 -7.04 7.44 -2.64
CA ILE A 93 -8.27 7.03 -3.32
C ILE A 93 -8.64 5.63 -2.85
N ASP A 94 -9.76 5.51 -2.14
CA ASP A 94 -10.35 4.19 -1.89
C ASP A 94 -11.01 3.67 -3.16
N ARG A 95 -10.47 2.59 -3.74
CA ARG A 95 -10.92 2.02 -5.02
C ARG A 95 -12.38 1.57 -5.03
N HIS A 96 -12.99 1.35 -3.87
CA HIS A 96 -14.36 0.84 -3.78
C HIS A 96 -15.40 1.91 -3.48
N LEU A 97 -14.98 3.07 -2.97
CA LEU A 97 -15.89 4.07 -2.43
C LEU A 97 -15.90 5.37 -3.22
N GLU A 98 -14.82 5.68 -3.95
CA GLU A 98 -14.65 7.00 -4.55
C GLU A 98 -14.42 6.93 -6.06
N ALA A 99 -15.13 7.79 -6.80
CA ALA A 99 -14.84 8.03 -8.19
C ALA A 99 -13.53 8.83 -8.32
N PRO A 100 -12.59 8.44 -9.21
CA PRO A 100 -11.35 9.17 -9.43
C PRO A 100 -11.64 10.63 -9.82
N GLY A 101 -10.99 11.60 -9.18
CA GLY A 101 -11.18 13.02 -9.50
C GLY A 101 -12.23 13.75 -8.66
N THR A 102 -12.81 13.10 -7.67
CA THR A 102 -13.77 13.72 -6.74
C THR A 102 -13.16 14.07 -5.37
N GLN A 103 -11.88 13.74 -5.16
CA GLN A 103 -11.18 13.95 -3.90
C GLN A 103 -10.89 15.44 -3.61
N ARG A 104 -10.83 15.79 -2.31
CA ARG A 104 -10.29 17.08 -1.86
C ARG A 104 -8.81 17.17 -2.23
N ASP A 105 -8.37 18.39 -2.55
CA ASP A 105 -6.97 18.67 -2.87
C ASP A 105 -6.03 18.10 -1.80
N GLY A 106 -5.29 17.07 -2.20
CA GLY A 106 -4.28 16.47 -1.35
C GLY A 106 -3.04 17.36 -1.16
N GLN A 107 -2.10 16.85 -0.38
CA GLN A 107 -0.84 17.51 -0.06
C GLN A 107 0.12 17.46 -1.27
N GLY A 108 1.00 18.45 -1.43
CA GLY A 108 2.06 18.40 -2.45
C GLY A 108 3.00 17.21 -2.25
N PHE A 109 3.46 16.59 -3.34
CA PHE A 109 4.21 15.32 -3.28
C PHE A 109 5.44 15.37 -2.37
N GLU A 110 6.21 16.46 -2.37
CA GLU A 110 7.44 16.53 -1.55
C GLU A 110 7.15 16.50 -0.05
N SER A 111 6.08 17.17 0.39
CA SER A 111 5.68 17.18 1.79
C SER A 111 5.09 15.82 2.18
N TRP A 112 4.20 15.29 1.34
CA TRP A 112 3.61 13.96 1.55
C TRP A 112 4.68 12.87 1.64
N ALA A 113 5.62 12.83 0.70
CA ALA A 113 6.65 11.79 0.68
C ALA A 113 7.61 11.87 1.86
N ARG A 114 7.88 13.08 2.38
CA ARG A 114 8.71 13.26 3.58
C ARG A 114 8.02 12.69 4.81
N GLU A 115 6.79 13.12 5.05
CA GLU A 115 5.98 12.64 6.18
C GLU A 115 5.80 11.12 6.09
N TYR A 116 5.48 10.61 4.89
CA TYR A 116 5.32 9.18 4.67
C TYR A 116 6.58 8.36 5.00
N VAL A 117 7.76 8.82 4.56
CA VAL A 117 9.03 8.15 4.84
C VAL A 117 9.39 8.23 6.33
N GLU A 118 9.13 9.37 6.97
CA GLU A 118 9.36 9.57 8.41
C GLU A 118 8.45 8.67 9.25
N ASP A 119 7.14 8.67 8.99
CA ASP A 119 6.16 7.80 9.65
C ASP A 119 6.54 6.33 9.50
N TRP A 120 6.94 5.90 8.30
CA TRP A 120 7.35 4.52 8.07
C TRP A 120 8.63 4.16 8.83
N ARG A 121 9.58 5.09 8.90
CA ARG A 121 10.80 4.92 9.71
C ARG A 121 10.47 4.78 11.19
N GLU A 122 9.57 5.62 11.72
CA GLU A 122 9.13 5.56 13.11
C GLU A 122 8.40 4.26 13.42
N ASN A 123 7.51 3.80 12.54
CA ASN A 123 6.82 2.52 12.68
C ASN A 123 7.80 1.34 12.78
N LEU A 124 8.80 1.29 11.89
CA LEU A 124 9.84 0.27 11.95
C LEU A 124 10.60 0.33 13.29
N LEU A 125 10.92 1.52 13.79
CA LEU A 125 11.61 1.69 15.07
C LEU A 125 10.74 1.28 16.27
N MET A 126 9.46 1.62 16.28
CA MET A 126 8.51 1.16 17.31
C MET A 126 8.43 -0.36 17.34
N ASP A 127 8.58 -0.99 16.18
CA ASP A 127 8.63 -2.44 16.03
C ASP A 127 10.00 -3.06 16.34
N ALA A 128 10.98 -2.26 16.77
CA ALA A 128 12.37 -2.68 16.96
C ALA A 128 13.03 -3.26 15.69
N ILE A 129 12.57 -2.83 14.52
CA ILE A 129 13.14 -3.15 13.21
C ILE A 129 14.07 -2.02 12.79
N ASN A 130 15.30 -2.35 12.40
CA ASN A 130 16.24 -1.34 11.89
C ASN A 130 15.76 -0.82 10.52
N PRO A 131 15.37 0.47 10.37
CA PRO A 131 14.92 1.01 9.09
C PRO A 131 16.03 1.01 8.03
N ASP A 132 17.29 1.09 8.46
CA ASP A 132 18.47 1.10 7.58
C ASP A 132 19.04 -0.32 7.36
N GLY A 133 18.34 -1.36 7.82
CA GLY A 133 18.72 -2.76 7.64
C GLY A 133 18.52 -3.30 6.22
N MET A 134 18.87 -4.58 6.02
CA MET A 134 18.62 -5.27 4.74
C MET A 134 17.10 -5.43 4.50
N PRO A 135 16.58 -5.14 3.29
CA PRO A 135 15.16 -5.24 2.98
C PRO A 135 14.56 -6.62 3.24
N GLU A 136 15.30 -7.69 2.95
CA GLU A 136 14.86 -9.07 3.11
C GLU A 136 14.68 -9.44 4.59
N VAL A 137 15.52 -8.87 5.47
CA VAL A 137 15.41 -9.06 6.92
C VAL A 137 14.17 -8.34 7.45
N ARG A 138 13.91 -7.10 7.00
CA ARG A 138 12.70 -6.38 7.40
C ARG A 138 11.44 -7.09 6.95
N ARG A 139 11.39 -7.53 5.68
CA ARG A 139 10.23 -8.25 5.13
C ARG A 139 9.92 -9.50 5.94
N ARG A 140 10.95 -10.30 6.25
CA ARG A 140 10.78 -11.50 7.09
C ARG A 140 10.19 -11.17 8.47
N VAL A 141 10.70 -10.13 9.14
CA VAL A 141 10.19 -9.74 10.47
C VAL A 141 8.74 -9.25 10.39
N LEU A 142 8.38 -8.51 9.34
CA LEU A 142 7.00 -8.05 9.12
C LEU A 142 6.06 -9.22 8.81
N GLU A 143 6.49 -10.18 7.97
CA GLU A 143 5.73 -11.40 7.66
C GLU A 143 5.53 -12.30 8.90
N GLU A 144 6.57 -12.49 9.72
CA GLU A 144 6.53 -13.34 10.91
C GLU A 144 5.60 -12.79 12.01
N ARG A 145 5.37 -11.48 12.07
CA ARG A 145 4.51 -10.87 13.09
C ARG A 145 3.02 -11.08 12.85
N GLY A 146 2.60 -11.33 11.59
CA GLY A 146 1.19 -11.45 11.20
C GLY A 146 0.40 -10.16 11.48
N SER A 147 -0.81 -10.05 10.93
CA SER A 147 -1.69 -8.93 11.29
C SER A 147 -2.20 -9.12 12.73
N PRO A 148 -2.27 -8.07 13.58
CA PRO A 148 -2.98 -8.15 14.86
C PRO A 148 -4.42 -8.66 14.71
N MET A 149 -5.04 -8.43 13.54
CA MET A 149 -6.35 -8.95 13.19
C MET A 149 -6.36 -10.48 12.99
N ASP A 150 -5.28 -11.07 12.49
CA ASP A 150 -5.16 -12.52 12.33
C ASP A 150 -5.15 -13.21 13.69
N TRP A 151 -4.48 -12.61 14.68
CA TRP A 151 -4.48 -13.08 16.07
C TRP A 151 -5.86 -12.98 16.72
N LEU A 152 -6.57 -11.85 16.50
CA LEU A 152 -7.92 -11.68 17.01
C LEU A 152 -8.90 -12.71 16.40
N LEU A 153 -8.80 -12.94 15.10
CA LEU A 153 -9.63 -13.91 14.36
C LEU A 153 -9.37 -15.34 14.83
N LEU A 154 -8.10 -15.70 15.10
CA LEU A 154 -7.72 -16.98 15.69
C LEU A 154 -8.35 -17.17 17.08
N LEU A 155 -8.31 -16.14 17.94
CA LEU A 155 -8.90 -16.19 19.28
C LEU A 155 -10.43 -16.36 19.24
N VAL A 156 -11.12 -15.63 18.36
CA VAL A 156 -12.58 -15.74 18.18
C VAL A 156 -12.96 -17.14 17.67
N THR A 157 -12.20 -17.66 16.70
CA THR A 157 -12.43 -19.00 16.14
C THR A 157 -12.19 -20.10 17.18
N ALA A 158 -11.15 -19.97 18.00
CA ALA A 158 -10.90 -20.89 19.11
C ALA A 158 -12.05 -20.84 20.14
N ALA A 159 -12.46 -19.63 20.56
CA ALA A 159 -13.53 -19.46 21.55
C ALA A 159 -14.88 -20.05 21.08
N THR A 160 -15.25 -19.82 19.81
CA THR A 160 -16.47 -20.39 19.22
C THR A 160 -16.40 -21.91 19.09
N GLY A 161 -15.25 -22.46 18.66
CA GLY A 161 -15.02 -23.91 18.63
C GLY A 161 -15.18 -24.56 20.00
N PHE A 162 -14.59 -23.97 21.05
CA PHE A 162 -14.74 -24.43 22.42
C PHE A 162 -16.18 -24.34 22.92
N GLY A 163 -16.88 -23.24 22.63
CA GLY A 163 -18.28 -23.06 23.00
C GLY A 163 -19.20 -24.13 22.39
N LEU A 164 -19.02 -24.44 21.10
CA LEU A 164 -19.79 -25.47 20.40
C LEU A 164 -19.50 -26.87 20.94
N ALA A 165 -18.23 -27.19 21.21
CA ALA A 165 -17.85 -28.47 21.80
C ALA A 165 -18.47 -28.65 23.20
N TRP A 166 -18.49 -27.60 24.00
CA TRP A 166 -19.07 -27.64 25.34
C TRP A 166 -20.60 -27.77 25.31
N LEU A 167 -21.28 -27.03 24.41
CA LEU A 167 -22.71 -27.15 24.18
C LEU A 167 -23.08 -28.58 23.76
N PHE A 168 -22.29 -29.20 22.88
CA PHE A 168 -22.48 -30.58 22.45
C PHE A 168 -22.37 -31.57 23.62
N VAL A 169 -21.40 -31.38 24.52
CA VAL A 169 -21.27 -32.21 25.74
C VAL A 169 -22.48 -32.04 26.65
N LEU A 170 -22.97 -30.81 26.85
CA LEU A 170 -24.16 -30.54 27.65
C LEU A 170 -25.42 -31.17 27.05
N LEU A 171 -25.62 -31.03 25.74
CA LEU A 171 -26.73 -31.65 25.00
C LEU A 171 -26.70 -33.17 25.09
N LYS A 172 -25.51 -33.77 24.88
CA LYS A 172 -25.34 -35.22 24.99
C LYS A 172 -25.64 -35.72 26.41
N ARG A 173 -25.25 -34.96 27.43
CA ARG A 173 -25.51 -35.29 28.84
C ARG A 173 -26.98 -35.14 29.22
N TRP A 174 -27.70 -34.18 28.64
CA TRP A 174 -29.14 -34.01 28.82
C TRP A 174 -29.97 -35.10 28.13
N LEU A 175 -29.56 -35.54 26.93
CA LEU A 175 -30.28 -36.56 26.16
C LEU A 175 -30.10 -38.00 26.68
N LEU A 176 -29.03 -38.28 27.43
CA LEU A 176 -28.67 -39.62 27.92
C LEU A 176 -28.88 -39.78 29.44
N GLY A 177 -29.41 -38.76 30.12
CA GLY A 177 -29.62 -38.73 31.58
C GLY A 177 -31.09 -38.70 31.99
#